data_AF-A0A0F5V9H9-F1
#
_entry.id   AF-A0A0F5V9H9-F1
#
_cell.length_a   1.000
_cell.length_b   1.000
_cell.length_c   1.000
_cell.angle_alpha   90.00
_cell.angle_beta   90.00
_cell.angle_gamma   90.00
#
_symmetry.space_group_name_H-M   'P 1'
#
loop_
_entity.id
_entity.type
_entity.pdbx_description
1 polymer ?
#
loop_
_entity_poly.entity_id
_entity_poly.type
_entity_poly.pdbx_seq_one_letter_code
_entity_poly.pdbx_strand_id
1 'polypeptide(L)'
;MWKAVSGLIALSMWIMIAATPAIFGLLLAGPVCLVLGEVNGAVVVSFSVIGLMIGALWAEKIRAGEGLSAFWSKLVINPEMDRF
;
A
#
# COMPACT_ATOMS: atom_id res chain seq x y z
N MET A 1 1.16 -27.93 -3.10
CA MET A 1 1.88 -27.04 -4.04
C MET A 1 1.00 -25.86 -4.48
N TRP A 2 -0.08 -26.09 -5.23
CA TRP A 2 -0.97 -25.02 -5.73
C TRP A 2 -1.54 -24.08 -4.65
N LYS A 3 -1.97 -24.61 -3.49
CA LYS A 3 -2.44 -23.80 -2.35
C LYS A 3 -1.38 -22.84 -1.78
N ALA A 4 -0.12 -23.28 -1.76
CA ALA A 4 0.98 -22.46 -1.24
C ALA A 4 1.32 -21.34 -2.23
N VAL A 5 1.35 -21.66 -3.53
CA VAL A 5 1.55 -20.68 -4.61
C VAL A 5 0.42 -19.65 -4.61
N SER A 6 -0.83 -20.07 -4.54
CA SER A 6 -1.97 -19.15 -4.49
C SER A 6 -1.95 -18.27 -3.25
N GLY A 7 -1.55 -18.82 -2.10
CA GLY A 7 -1.40 -18.04 -0.86
C GLY A 7 -0.30 -16.98 -0.97
N LEU A 8 0.85 -17.33 -1.56
CA LEU A 8 1.95 -16.39 -1.77
C LEU A 8 1.56 -15.26 -2.73
N ILE A 9 0.86 -15.58 -3.82
CA ILE A 9 0.37 -14.58 -4.77
C ILE A 9 -0.68 -13.67 -4.12
N ALA A 10 -1.62 -14.24 -3.34
CA ALA A 10 -2.59 -13.43 -2.61
C ALA A 10 -1.91 -12.49 -1.61
N LEU A 11 -0.88 -12.98 -0.90
CA LEU A 11 -0.10 -12.16 0.02
C LEU A 11 0.64 -11.03 -0.71
N SER A 12 1.27 -11.29 -1.85
CA SER A 12 1.97 -10.25 -2.61
C SER A 12 1.00 -9.18 -3.13
N MET A 13 -0.15 -9.59 -3.65
CA MET A 13 -1.23 -8.68 -4.04
C MET A 13 -1.70 -7.80 -2.88
N TRP A 14 -1.88 -8.37 -1.70
CA TRP A 14 -2.27 -7.64 -0.50
C TRP A 14 -1.19 -6.64 -0.07
N ILE A 15 0.07 -7.07 -0.03
CA ILE A 15 1.21 -6.21 0.36
C ILE A 15 1.34 -5.03 -0.59
N MET A 16 1.21 -5.23 -1.91
CA MET A 16 1.31 -4.14 -2.87
C MET A 16 0.22 -3.08 -2.65
N ILE A 17 -1.01 -3.48 -2.35
CA ILE A 17 -2.10 -2.55 -2.01
C ILE A 17 -1.79 -1.83 -0.69
N ALA A 18 -1.34 -2.56 0.33
CA ALA A 18 -1.04 -1.99 1.63
C ALA A 18 0.18 -1.05 1.62
N ALA A 19 1.14 -1.28 0.73
CA ALA A 19 2.33 -0.46 0.59
C ALA A 19 2.04 0.92 -0.02
N THR A 20 1.00 1.06 -0.84
CA THR A 20 0.70 2.34 -1.52
C THR A 20 0.51 3.49 -0.52
N PRO A 21 -0.35 3.37 0.53
CA PRO A 21 -0.49 4.45 1.50
C PRO A 21 0.73 4.60 2.42
N ALA A 22 1.51 3.53 2.65
CA ALA A 22 2.76 3.61 3.41
C ALA A 22 3.83 4.45 2.69
N ILE A 23 4.00 4.24 1.38
CA ILE A 23 4.90 5.05 0.54
C ILE A 23 4.44 6.50 0.51
N PHE A 24 3.13 6.74 0.40
CA PHE A 24 2.59 8.09 0.45
C PHE A 24 2.86 8.77 1.81
N GLY A 25 2.67 8.05 2.92
CA GLY A 25 3.04 8.54 4.25
C GLY A 25 4.53 8.91 4.33
N LEU A 26 5.41 8.05 3.81
CA LEU A 26 6.85 8.32 3.76
C LEU A 26 7.18 9.60 2.96
N LEU A 27 6.52 9.80 1.82
CA LEU A 27 6.67 11.03 1.02
C LEU A 27 6.23 12.28 1.79
N LEU A 28 5.14 12.19 2.55
CA LEU A 28 4.65 13.28 3.38
C LEU A 28 5.55 13.61 4.59
N ALA A 29 6.36 12.66 5.05
CA ALA A 29 7.31 12.92 6.13
C ALA A 29 8.41 13.93 5.71
N GLY A 30 8.76 13.98 4.42
CA GLY A 30 9.79 14.89 3.89
C GLY A 30 9.49 16.36 4.16
N PRO A 31 8.33 16.90 3.71
CA PRO A 31 7.91 18.26 4.01
C PRO A 31 7.88 18.59 5.51
N VAL A 32 7.47 17.64 6.36
CA VAL A 32 7.42 17.85 7.81
C VAL A 32 8.83 17.99 8.38
N CYS A 33 9.76 17.11 7.98
CA CYS A 33 11.17 17.22 8.37
C CYS A 33 11.82 18.55 7.89
N LEU A 34 11.45 19.03 6.69
CA LEU A 34 11.92 20.33 6.20
C LEU A 34 11.45 21.49 7.09
N VAL A 35 10.20 21.45 7.56
CA VAL A 35 9.65 22.46 8.48
C VAL A 35 10.33 22.41 9.85
N LEU A 36 10.70 21.21 10.31
CA LEU A 36 11.44 21.03 11.57
C LEU A 36 12.92 21.42 11.45
N GLY A 37 13.44 21.59 10.24
CA GLY A 37 14.85 21.93 9.98
C GLY A 37 15.81 20.75 10.15
N GLU A 38 15.31 19.55 10.40
CA GLU A 38 16.12 18.34 10.61
C GLU A 38 15.37 17.07 10.18
N VAL A 39 16.12 16.02 9.85
CA VAL A 39 15.54 14.69 9.61
C VAL A 39 15.15 14.07 10.95
N ASN A 40 13.85 14.05 11.23
CA ASN A 40 13.33 13.47 12.45
C ASN A 40 12.87 12.03 12.22
N GLY A 41 13.62 11.07 12.76
CA GLY A 41 13.31 9.64 12.62
C GLY A 41 11.93 9.26 13.16
N ALA A 42 11.46 9.89 14.24
CA ALA A 42 10.14 9.62 14.80
C ALA A 42 9.01 10.09 13.86
N VAL A 43 9.20 11.21 13.16
CA VAL A 43 8.26 11.69 12.13
C VAL A 43 8.20 10.70 10.96
N VAL A 44 9.36 10.29 10.45
CA VAL A 44 9.43 9.34 9.32
C VAL A 44 8.74 8.01 9.68
N VAL A 45 9.05 7.45 10.86
CA VAL A 45 8.45 6.20 11.32
C VAL A 45 6.95 6.34 11.54
N SER A 46 6.49 7.39 12.22
CA SER A 46 5.07 7.58 12.50
C SER A 46 4.23 7.71 11.24
N PHE A 47 4.65 8.53 10.27
CA PHE A 47 3.95 8.67 8.99
C PHE A 47 3.94 7.36 8.19
N SER A 48 5.04 6.61 8.20
CA SER A 48 5.14 5.32 7.52
C SER A 48 4.23 4.27 8.16
N VAL A 49 4.18 4.21 9.49
CA VAL A 49 3.32 3.28 10.26
C VAL A 49 1.86 3.62 10.07
N ILE A 50 1.48 4.91 10.13
CA ILE A 50 0.09 5.34 9.88
C ILE A 50 -0.32 4.96 8.46
N GLY A 51 0.53 5.23 7.46
CA GLY A 51 0.29 4.83 6.08
C GLY A 51 0.13 3.32 5.94
N LEU A 52 1.00 2.53 6.58
CA LEU A 52 0.90 1.06 6.56
C LEU A 52 -0.39 0.56 7.21
N MET A 53 -0.82 1.15 8.33
CA MET A 53 -2.07 0.78 9.00
C MET A 53 -3.28 1.06 8.10
N ILE A 54 -3.33 2.24 7.48
CA ILE A 54 -4.40 2.61 6.54
C ILE A 54 -4.38 1.66 5.33
N GLY A 55 -3.20 1.41 4.77
CA GLY A 55 -3.02 0.48 3.65
C GLY A 55 -3.45 -0.94 3.99
N ALA A 56 -3.10 -1.45 5.17
CA ALA A 56 -3.50 -2.77 5.63
C ALA A 56 -5.02 -2.89 5.77
N LEU A 57 -5.66 -1.90 6.39
CA LEU A 57 -7.13 -1.86 6.52
C LEU A 57 -7.81 -1.82 5.14
N TRP A 58 -7.25 -1.05 4.20
CA TRP A 58 -7.79 -0.96 2.85
C TRP A 58 -7.61 -2.26 2.06
N ALA A 59 -6.42 -2.86 2.11
CA ALA A 59 -6.13 -4.14 1.48
C ALA A 59 -7.02 -5.25 2.04
N GLU A 60 -7.27 -5.24 3.35
CA GLU A 60 -8.18 -6.17 4.00
C GLU A 60 -9.64 -5.97 3.60
N LYS A 61 -10.09 -4.72 3.48
CA LYS A 61 -11.42 -4.39 2.96
C LYS A 61 -11.62 -4.90 1.54
N ILE A 62 -10.61 -4.78 0.67
CA ILE A 62 -10.65 -5.32 -0.70
C ILE A 62 -10.69 -6.85 -0.67
N ARG A 63 -9.82 -7.48 0.12
CA ARG A 63 -9.74 -8.94 0.26
C ARG A 63 -11.07 -9.55 0.73
N ALA A 64 -11.73 -8.92 1.71
CA ALA A 64 -12.99 -9.39 2.28
C ALA A 64 -14.22 -9.04 1.41
N GLY A 65 -14.14 -7.98 0.60
CA GLY A 65 -15.23 -7.53 -0.25
C GLY A 65 -15.31 -8.29 -1.58
N GLU A 66 -14.50 -7.88 -2.55
CA GLU A 66 -14.53 -8.43 -3.91
C GLU A 66 -13.41 -9.44 -4.21
N GLY A 67 -12.41 -9.53 -3.33
CA GLY A 67 -11.26 -10.41 -3.48
C GLY A 67 -10.09 -9.75 -4.21
N LEU A 68 -8.87 -10.11 -3.80
CA LEU A 68 -7.65 -9.46 -4.29
C LEU A 68 -7.44 -9.65 -5.79
N SER A 69 -7.60 -10.87 -6.31
CA SER A 69 -7.39 -11.14 -7.74
C SER A 69 -8.38 -10.37 -8.62
N ALA A 70 -9.64 -10.27 -8.22
CA ALA A 70 -10.67 -9.53 -8.95
C ALA A 70 -10.37 -8.03 -8.99
N PHE A 71 -9.94 -7.45 -7.86
CA PHE A 71 -9.48 -6.06 -7.80
C PHE A 71 -8.30 -5.81 -8.74
N TRP A 72 -7.28 -6.66 -8.70
CA TRP A 72 -6.11 -6.54 -9.58
C TRP A 72 -6.47 -6.67 -11.05
N SER A 73 -7.39 -7.59 -11.42
CA SER A 73 -7.89 -7.67 -12.80
C SER A 73 -8.57 -6.39 -13.25
N LYS A 74 -9.41 -5.77 -12.41
CA LYS A 74 -10.04 -4.48 -12.71
C LYS A 74 -9.00 -3.36 -12.86
N LEU A 75 -7.96 -3.37 -12.03
CA LEU A 75 -6.88 -2.39 -12.10
C LEU A 75 -6.12 -2.51 -13.43
N VAL A 76 -5.68 -3.71 -13.80
CA VAL A 76 -4.91 -3.94 -15.04
C VAL A 76 -5.72 -3.64 -16.30
N ILE A 77 -7.04 -3.86 -16.27
CA ILE A 77 -7.92 -3.57 -17.42
C ILE A 77 -8.29 -2.07 -17.47
N ASN A 78 -8.02 -1.30 -16.43
CA ASN A 78 -8.36 0.13 -16.40
C ASN A 78 -7.50 0.90 -17.41
N PRO A 79 -8.09 1.53 -18.45
CA PRO A 79 -7.33 2.25 -19.49
C PRO A 79 -6.55 3.46 -18.95
N GLU A 80 -6.82 3.91 -17.73
CA GLU A 80 -6.01 4.94 -17.09
C GLU A 80 -4.62 4.41 -16.65
N MET A 81 -4.49 3.11 -16.37
CA MET A 81 -3.19 2.53 -16.01
C MET A 81 -2.20 2.58 -17.16
N ASP A 82 -2.66 2.49 -18.41
CA ASP A 82 -1.80 2.57 -19.60
C ASP A 82 -1.29 3.99 -19.89
N ARG A 83 -1.77 5.00 -19.15
CA ARG A 83 -1.39 6.42 -19.33
C ARG A 83 -0.30 6.90 -18.38
N PHE A 84 0.10 6.08 -17.41
CA PHE A 84 1.18 6.36 -16.45
C PHE A 84 2.43 5.59 -16.79
#